data_AF-A0A444JH37-F1
#
_entry.id   AF-A0A444JH37-F1
#
_cell.length_a   1.000
_cell.length_b   1.000
_cell.length_c   1.000
_cell.angle_alpha   90.00
_cell.angle_beta   90.00
_cell.angle_gamma   90.00
#
_symmetry.space_group_name_H-M   'P 1'
#
loop_
_entity.id
_entity.type
_entity.pdbx_description
1 polymer ?
#
loop_
_entity_poly.entity_id
_entity_poly.type
_entity_poly.pdbx_seq_one_letter_code
_entity_poly.pdbx_strand_id
1 'polypeptide(L)'
;MDGASEESGHIKELECTRAHLDIIQVDEPVVDIPDLLRQQLYLVLPEKKICSQNCKGLCAQCGTNLNTGECSCADETGNSPFAVLASLKKTEI
;
A
#
# COMPACT_ATOMS: atom_id res chain seq x y z
N MET A 1 49.30 -5.72 -1.56
CA MET A 1 49.57 -7.05 -2.14
C MET A 1 48.57 -8.02 -1.49
N ASP A 2 47.27 -7.81 -1.62
CA ASP A 2 46.40 -7.74 -2.82
C ASP A 2 45.85 -9.13 -3.16
N GLY A 3 44.52 -9.27 -3.05
CA GLY A 3 43.69 -10.36 -3.57
C GLY A 3 43.68 -11.62 -2.70
N ALA A 4 42.57 -12.33 -2.48
CA ALA A 4 41.18 -12.23 -2.91
C ALA A 4 40.39 -13.02 -1.84
N SER A 5 39.17 -12.69 -1.50
CA SER A 5 38.03 -13.27 -2.20
C SER A 5 36.77 -12.45 -1.97
N GLU A 6 36.16 -12.08 -3.09
CA GLU A 6 34.85 -11.47 -3.22
C GLU A 6 33.81 -12.44 -2.63
N GLU A 7 33.29 -12.16 -1.43
CA GLU A 7 32.04 -12.78 -1.00
C GLU A 7 30.92 -12.17 -1.86
N SER A 8 30.67 -12.85 -2.98
CA SER A 8 29.50 -12.65 -3.83
C SER A 8 28.27 -12.61 -2.94
N GLY A 9 27.71 -11.41 -2.75
CA GLY A 9 26.45 -11.18 -2.05
C GLY A 9 25.33 -11.84 -2.82
N HIS A 10 25.17 -13.15 -2.62
CA HIS A 10 24.07 -13.92 -3.18
C HIS A 10 22.83 -13.52 -2.38
N ILE A 11 22.12 -12.50 -2.85
CA ILE A 11 20.78 -12.20 -2.36
C ILE A 11 19.92 -13.40 -2.77
N LYS A 12 19.80 -14.36 -1.86
CA LYS A 12 18.87 -15.48 -2.02
C LYS A 12 17.48 -14.86 -2.10
N GLU A 13 16.78 -15.09 -3.21
CA GLU A 13 15.37 -14.76 -3.31
C GLU A 13 14.64 -15.51 -2.19
N LEU A 14 14.30 -14.77 -1.13
CA LEU A 14 13.60 -15.32 0.02
C LEU A 14 12.12 -15.12 -0.20
N GLU A 15 11.41 -16.23 -0.44
CA GLU A 15 9.97 -16.20 -0.56
C GLU A 15 9.34 -15.92 0.81
N CYS A 16 8.52 -14.86 0.90
CA CYS A 16 7.74 -14.58 2.10
C CYS A 16 6.55 -15.54 2.18
N THR A 17 6.79 -16.73 2.73
CA THR A 17 5.72 -17.70 2.99
C THR A 17 4.72 -17.17 4.02
N ARG A 18 3.50 -17.70 4.01
CA ARG A 18 2.45 -17.33 4.99
C ARG A 18 2.88 -17.53 6.44
N ALA A 19 3.69 -18.56 6.71
CA ALA A 19 4.21 -18.81 8.05
C ALA A 19 5.13 -17.69 8.55
N HIS A 20 5.78 -16.94 7.66
CA HIS A 20 6.61 -15.79 8.04
C HIS A 20 5.78 -14.55 8.39
N LEU A 21 4.52 -14.47 7.93
CA LEU A 21 3.63 -13.32 8.21
C LEU A 21 3.02 -13.36 9.62
N ASP A 22 3.00 -14.53 10.26
CA ASP A 22 2.39 -14.74 11.58
C ASP A 22 3.42 -14.73 12.72
N ILE A 23 4.69 -14.40 12.44
CA ILE A 23 5.78 -14.37 13.42
C ILE A 23 6.17 -12.92 13.72
N ILE A 24 6.22 -12.59 15.01
CA ILE A 24 6.68 -11.29 15.50
C ILE A 24 8.06 -11.48 16.14
N GLN A 25 9.06 -10.76 15.65
CA GLN A 25 10.37 -10.71 16.29
C GLN A 25 10.37 -9.66 17.40
N VAL A 26 10.92 -10.01 18.56
CA VAL A 26 11.04 -9.14 19.72
C VAL A 26 12.50 -9.13 20.19
N ASP A 27 13.01 -7.95 20.54
CA ASP A 27 14.41 -7.80 21.00
C ASP A 27 14.60 -8.27 22.45
N GLU A 28 13.54 -8.14 23.25
CA GLU A 28 13.45 -8.59 24.64
C GLU A 28 12.27 -9.57 24.80
N PRO A 29 12.22 -10.42 25.84
CA PRO A 29 11.11 -11.33 26.09
C PRO A 29 9.85 -10.59 26.64
N VAL A 30 9.53 -9.45 26.05
CA VAL A 30 8.42 -8.57 26.39
C VAL A 30 7.64 -8.28 25.12
N VAL A 31 6.31 -8.39 25.20
CA VAL A 31 5.42 -8.11 24.07
C VAL A 31 4.67 -6.81 24.34
N ASP A 32 4.82 -5.82 23.45
CA ASP A 32 3.99 -4.60 23.45
C ASP A 32 2.61 -4.92 22.86
N ILE A 33 1.66 -5.22 23.74
CA ILE A 33 0.29 -5.56 23.36
C ILE A 33 -0.42 -4.39 22.67
N PRO A 34 -0.36 -3.14 23.16
CA PRO A 34 -0.91 -2.00 22.43
C PRO A 34 -0.40 -1.87 20.99
N ASP A 35 0.90 -2.05 20.74
CA ASP A 35 1.45 -1.96 19.38
C ASP A 35 0.91 -3.07 18.48
N LEU A 36 0.98 -4.32 18.95
CA LEU A 36 0.47 -5.47 18.22
C LEU A 36 -1.01 -5.30 17.84
N LEU A 37 -1.84 -4.86 18.78
CA LEU A 37 -3.26 -4.62 18.52
C LEU A 37 -3.48 -3.52 17.48
N ARG A 38 -2.67 -2.46 17.46
CA ARG A 38 -2.79 -1.41 16.43
C ARG A 38 -2.45 -1.95 15.05
N GLN A 39 -1.41 -2.77 14.92
CA GLN A 39 -1.03 -3.39 13.64
C GLN A 39 -2.18 -4.25 13.09
N GLN A 40 -2.74 -5.13 13.92
CA GLN A 40 -3.88 -5.96 13.52
C GLN A 40 -5.13 -5.13 13.21
N LEU A 41 -5.37 -4.08 13.99
CA LEU A 41 -6.47 -3.15 13.74
C LEU A 41 -6.32 -2.47 12.38
N TYR A 42 -5.12 -2.00 12.01
CA TYR A 42 -4.88 -1.38 10.71
C TYR A 42 -5.17 -2.32 9.53
N LEU A 43 -4.86 -3.62 9.66
CA LEU A 43 -5.14 -4.61 8.62
C LEU A 43 -6.62 -4.93 8.46
N VAL A 44 -7.41 -4.79 9.54
CA VAL A 44 -8.86 -5.04 9.52
C VAL A 44 -9.66 -3.81 9.12
N LEU A 45 -9.08 -2.61 9.26
CA LEU A 45 -9.76 -1.38 8.86
C LEU A 45 -10.04 -1.38 7.35
N PRO A 46 -11.25 -0.96 6.93
CA PRO A 46 -11.57 -0.86 5.52
C PRO A 46 -10.68 0.19 4.86
N GLU A 47 -10.15 -0.13 3.68
CA GLU A 47 -9.32 0.79 2.87
C GLU A 47 -10.04 2.12 2.59
N LYS A 48 -11.36 2.06 2.41
CA LYS A 48 -12.22 3.23 2.21
C LYS A 48 -13.18 3.41 3.39
N LYS A 49 -13.00 4.50 4.14
CA LYS A 49 -13.95 4.93 5.18
C LYS A 49 -15.11 5.70 4.54
N ILE A 50 -16.15 4.99 4.12
CA ILE A 50 -17.36 5.59 3.56
C ILE A 50 -18.43 5.79 4.63
N CYS A 51 -19.19 6.89 4.56
CA CYS A 51 -20.26 7.18 5.52
C CYS A 51 -21.51 6.32 5.30
N SER A 52 -21.66 5.73 4.11
CA SER A 52 -22.73 4.81 3.73
C SER A 52 -22.30 3.99 2.50
N GLN A 53 -23.03 2.92 2.19
CA GLN A 53 -22.75 2.05 1.03
C GLN A 53 -22.80 2.81 -0.32
N ASN A 54 -23.61 3.88 -0.40
CA ASN A 54 -23.78 4.69 -1.61
C ASN A 54 -23.04 6.04 -1.52
N CYS A 55 -22.05 6.17 -0.62
CA CYS A 55 -21.31 7.41 -0.45
C CYS A 55 -20.53 7.75 -1.74
N LYS A 56 -20.82 8.92 -2.31
CA LYS A 56 -20.11 9.46 -3.47
C LYS A 56 -18.70 9.97 -3.13
N GLY A 57 -18.39 10.11 -1.84
CA GLY A 57 -17.08 10.55 -1.35
C GLY A 57 -16.86 12.07 -1.43
N LEU A 58 -15.59 12.46 -1.36
CA LEU A 58 -15.14 13.83 -1.52
C LEU A 58 -14.45 13.99 -2.87
N CYS A 59 -14.53 15.18 -3.47
CA CYS A 59 -13.73 15.50 -4.64
C CYS A 59 -12.23 15.43 -4.28
N ALA A 60 -11.46 14.64 -5.03
CA ALA A 60 -10.02 14.49 -4.79
C ALA A 60 -9.20 15.77 -5.03
N GLN A 61 -9.76 16.76 -5.71
CA GLN A 61 -9.10 18.04 -6.03
C GLN A 61 -9.44 19.13 -5.01
N CYS A 62 -10.73 19.30 -4.65
CA CYS A 62 -11.17 20.41 -3.80
C CYS A 62 -11.80 19.99 -2.47
N GLY A 63 -11.99 18.69 -2.21
CA GLY A 63 -12.56 18.18 -0.96
C GLY A 63 -14.08 18.36 -0.81
N THR A 64 -14.77 18.91 -1.82
CA THR A 64 -16.25 19.09 -1.78
C THR A 64 -16.94 17.75 -1.55
N ASN A 65 -17.94 17.73 -0.68
CA ASN A 65 -18.78 16.56 -0.42
C ASN A 65 -19.73 16.30 -1.60
N LEU A 66 -19.44 15.24 -2.36
CA LEU A 66 -20.20 14.87 -3.55
C LEU A 66 -21.60 14.30 -3.22
N ASN A 67 -21.87 14.05 -1.93
CA ASN A 67 -23.20 13.66 -1.47
C ASN A 67 -24.15 14.87 -1.34
N THR A 68 -23.63 16.10 -1.21
CA THR A 68 -24.43 17.31 -1.02
C THR A 68 -24.50 18.20 -2.25
N GLY A 69 -23.63 17.99 -3.23
CA GLY A 69 -23.57 18.78 -4.46
C GLY A 69 -22.48 18.29 -5.40
N GLU A 70 -22.25 19.05 -6.47
CA GLU A 70 -21.22 18.75 -7.46
C GLU A 70 -20.03 19.72 -7.32
N CYS A 71 -18.86 19.30 -7.81
CA CYS A 71 -17.70 20.17 -7.94
C CYS A 71 -17.49 20.56 -9.41
N SER A 72 -16.90 21.73 -9.65
CA SER A 72 -16.49 22.17 -11.00
C SER A 72 -15.04 21.82 -11.33
N CYS A 73 -14.41 20.92 -10.58
CA CYS A 73 -13.05 20.47 -10.86
C CYS A 73 -13.01 19.71 -12.20
N ALA A 74 -11.96 19.94 -12.99
CA ALA A 74 -11.73 19.17 -14.20
C ALA A 74 -11.53 17.69 -13.85
N ASP A 75 -12.05 16.81 -14.70
CA ASP A 75 -11.92 15.36 -14.52
C ASP A 75 -10.52 14.93 -14.99
N GLU A 76 -9.54 15.07 -14.10
CA GLU A 76 -8.14 14.71 -14.33
C GLU A 76 -7.94 13.19 -14.20
N THR A 77 -8.69 12.41 -14.99
CA THR A 77 -8.54 10.94 -15.09
C THR A 77 -7.13 10.50 -15.54
N GLY A 78 -6.28 11.45 -15.97
CA GLY A 78 -4.91 11.22 -16.41
C GLY A 78 -3.81 11.43 -15.35
N ASN A 79 -4.09 11.96 -14.16
CA ASN A 79 -3.04 12.40 -13.22
C ASN A 79 -2.67 11.36 -12.15
N SER A 80 -2.85 10.07 -12.45
CA SER A 80 -2.36 8.99 -11.60
C SER A 80 -0.82 8.99 -11.60
N PRO A 81 -0.13 8.77 -10.45
CA PRO A 81 1.31 8.52 -10.42
C PRO A 81 1.74 7.38 -11.35
N PHE A 82 0.79 6.51 -11.71
CA PHE A 82 0.99 5.36 -12.59
C PHE A 82 0.52 5.61 -14.03
N ALA A 83 0.17 6.85 -14.40
CA ALA A 83 -0.31 7.18 -15.75
C ALA A 83 0.68 6.74 -16.84
N VAL A 84 1.98 6.81 -16.56
CA VAL A 84 3.05 6.33 -17.46
C VAL A 84 2.87 4.86 -17.85
N LEU A 85 2.32 4.02 -16.97
CA LEU A 85 2.09 2.59 -17.27
C LEU A 85 1.07 2.37 -18.38
N ALA A 86 0.21 3.35 -18.70
CA ALA A 86 -0.71 3.25 -19.83
C ALA A 86 0.04 3.08 -21.17
N SER A 87 1.27 3.61 -21.27
CA SER A 87 2.13 3.43 -22.43
C SER A 87 2.69 2.00 -22.58
N LEU A 88 2.59 1.18 -21.53
CA LEU A 88 3.09 -0.20 -21.50
C LEU A 88 2.03 -1.25 -21.86
N LYS A 89 0.87 -0.84 -22.39
CA LYS A 89 -0.14 -1.80 -22.90
C LYS A 89 0.47 -2.58 -24.07
N LYS A 90 0.96 -3.80 -23.80
CA LYS A 90 1.14 -4.81 -24.84
C LYS A 90 -0.24 -5.18 -25.39
N THR A 91 -0.53 -4.71 -26.59
CA THR A 91 -1.51 -5.35 -27.45
C THR A 91 -0.88 -6.65 -27.95
N GLU A 92 -1.14 -7.75 -27.27
CA GLU A 92 -0.89 -9.08 -27.84
C GLU A 92 -2.23 -9.81 -27.95
N ILE A 93 -2.41 -10.37 -29.15
CA ILE A 93 -3.58 -11.02 -29.75
C ILE A 93 -3.80 -12.40 -29.14
#